data_AF-A0A1H1AS88-F1
#
_entry.id   AF-A0A1H1AS88-F1
#
_cell.length_a   1.000
_cell.length_b   1.000
_cell.length_c   1.000
_cell.angle_alpha   90.00
_cell.angle_beta   90.00
_cell.angle_gamma   90.00
#
_symmetry.space_group_name_H-M   'P 1'
#
loop_
_entity.id
_entity.type
_entity.pdbx_description
1 polymer ?
#
loop_
_entity_poly.entity_id
_entity_poly.type
_entity_poly.pdbx_seq_one_letter_code
_entity_poly.pdbx_strand_id
1 'polypeptide(L)'
;MAGKGQPKTGGRAKGTTNKLTADVKAMVLEALDKAGGVTYLLKQAQTNPNAFMTLVGKVLPLTLAGDPDHPLVTAIERSIVRSKD
;
A
#
# COMPACT_ATOMS: atom_id res chain seq x y z
N MET A 1 -13.25 32.13 -7.26
CA MET A 1 -13.14 30.93 -8.10
C MET A 1 -11.86 31.04 -8.91
N ALA A 2 -10.90 30.13 -8.75
CA ALA A 2 -9.73 30.11 -9.64
C ALA A 2 -10.19 29.76 -11.07
N GLY A 3 -9.83 30.58 -12.05
CA GLY A 3 -10.21 30.40 -13.45
C GLY A 3 -9.67 29.09 -14.03
N LYS A 4 -10.35 28.58 -15.06
CA LYS A 4 -9.99 27.35 -15.78
C LYS A 4 -8.53 27.46 -16.27
N GLY A 5 -7.63 26.62 -15.75
CA GLY A 5 -6.20 26.60 -16.10
C GLY A 5 -5.23 27.11 -15.02
N GLN A 6 -5.73 27.67 -13.91
CA GLN A 6 -4.88 28.07 -12.77
C GLN A 6 -4.68 26.89 -11.81
N PRO A 7 -3.45 26.63 -11.30
CA PRO A 7 -3.24 25.61 -10.27
C PRO A 7 -4.07 25.95 -9.03
N LYS A 8 -4.65 24.94 -8.39
CA LYS A 8 -5.45 25.15 -7.18
C LYS A 8 -4.56 25.72 -6.08
N THR A 9 -4.73 26.99 -5.73
CA THR A 9 -3.99 27.69 -4.68
C THR A 9 -4.54 27.44 -3.27
N GLY A 10 -5.53 26.53 -3.12
CA GLY A 10 -6.13 26.19 -1.85
C GLY A 10 -7.07 25.00 -1.92
N GLY A 11 -7.43 24.47 -0.74
CA GLY A 11 -8.27 23.29 -0.56
C GLY A 11 -7.50 22.11 0.04
N ARG A 12 -8.23 21.05 0.40
CA ARG A 12 -7.65 19.82 0.95
C ARG A 12 -6.66 19.21 -0.05
N ALA A 13 -5.46 18.87 0.40
CA ALA A 13 -4.44 18.25 -0.45
C ALA A 13 -4.97 16.95 -1.07
N LYS A 14 -4.56 16.69 -2.32
CA LYS A 14 -4.95 15.49 -3.05
C LYS A 14 -4.41 14.27 -2.29
N GLY A 15 -5.28 13.30 -2.00
CA GLY A 15 -4.91 12.08 -1.27
C GLY A 15 -5.10 12.13 0.25
N THR A 16 -5.41 13.29 0.84
CA THR A 16 -5.63 13.35 2.30
C THR A 16 -6.92 12.61 2.69
N THR A 17 -6.82 11.60 3.56
CA THR A 17 -7.95 10.74 4.01
C THR A 17 -9.01 11.48 4.82
N ASN A 18 -10.29 11.43 4.40
CA ASN A 18 -11.42 12.06 5.12
C ASN A 18 -11.34 11.82 6.64
N LYS A 19 -11.61 12.86 7.44
CA LYS A 19 -11.52 12.81 8.91
C LYS A 19 -12.28 11.62 9.50
N LEU A 20 -13.52 11.38 9.07
CA LEU A 20 -14.31 10.24 9.56
C LEU A 20 -13.63 8.90 9.26
N THR A 21 -13.07 8.74 8.06
CA THR A 21 -12.35 7.52 7.67
C THR A 21 -11.05 7.36 8.47
N ALA A 22 -10.35 8.46 8.76
CA ALA A 22 -9.15 8.45 9.58
C ALA A 22 -9.47 8.07 11.04
N ASP A 23 -10.52 8.64 11.62
CA ASP A 23 -10.98 8.36 12.98
C ASP A 23 -11.40 6.89 13.12
N VAL A 24 -12.16 6.36 12.16
CA VAL A 24 -12.54 4.92 12.14
C VAL A 24 -11.30 4.03 12.03
N LYS A 25 -10.33 4.38 11.18
CA LYS A 25 -9.07 3.63 11.08
C LYS A 25 -8.32 3.62 12.42
N ALA A 26 -8.26 4.75 13.12
CA ALA A 26 -7.62 4.85 14.42
C ALA A 26 -8.33 3.97 15.47
N MET A 27 -9.66 4.03 15.55
CA MET A 27 -10.45 3.20 16.47
C MET A 27 -10.25 1.70 16.20
N VAL A 28 -10.20 1.27 14.94
CA VAL A 28 -9.95 -0.13 14.58
C VAL A 28 -8.53 -0.58 14.98
N LEU A 29 -7.52 0.27 14.78
CA LEU A 29 -6.15 -0.04 15.18
C LEU A 29 -6.00 -0.14 16.69
N GLU A 30 -6.62 0.78 17.44
CA GLU A 30 -6.64 0.76 18.91
C GLU A 30 -7.36 -0.48 19.45
N ALA A 31 -8.48 -0.88 18.83
CA ALA A 31 -9.19 -2.10 19.19
C ALA A 31 -8.35 -3.35 18.94
N LEU A 32 -7.60 -3.41 17.82
CA LEU A 32 -6.70 -4.52 17.52
C LEU A 32 -5.55 -4.61 18.53
N ASP A 33 -4.96 -3.47 18.92
CA ASP A 33 -3.91 -3.41 19.94
C ASP A 33 -4.44 -3.94 21.29
N LYS A 34 -5.60 -3.42 21.74
CA LYS A 34 -6.27 -3.86 22.97
C LYS A 34 -6.69 -5.33 22.95
N ALA A 35 -7.01 -5.89 21.77
CA ALA A 35 -7.32 -7.32 21.62
C ALA A 35 -6.09 -8.23 21.77
N GLY A 36 -4.87 -7.65 21.80
CA GLY A 36 -3.60 -8.37 21.92
C GLY A 36 -2.71 -8.29 20.67
N GLY A 37 -3.05 -7.44 19.70
CA GLY A 37 -2.23 -7.13 18.53
C GLY A 37 -1.75 -8.37 17.78
N VAL A 38 -0.43 -8.52 17.69
CA VAL A 38 0.21 -9.67 17.01
C VAL A 38 -0.18 -11.00 17.65
N THR A 39 -0.23 -11.08 18.98
CA THR A 39 -0.61 -12.32 19.70
C THR A 39 -2.05 -12.73 19.37
N TYR A 40 -2.95 -11.75 19.25
CA TYR A 40 -4.32 -12.00 18.80
C TYR A 40 -4.32 -12.56 17.37
N LEU A 41 -3.58 -11.94 16.45
CA LEU A 41 -3.50 -12.41 15.06
C LEU A 41 -2.86 -13.81 14.94
N LEU A 42 -1.85 -14.13 15.75
CA LEU A 42 -1.26 -15.48 15.82
C LEU A 42 -2.29 -16.51 16.28
N LYS A 43 -3.10 -16.19 17.29
CA LYS A 43 -4.22 -17.04 17.71
C LYS A 43 -5.23 -17.21 16.57
N GLN A 44 -5.60 -16.12 15.87
CA GLN A 44 -6.54 -16.19 14.74
C GLN A 44 -6.00 -17.01 13.56
N ALA A 45 -4.69 -17.02 13.32
CA ALA A 45 -4.08 -17.86 12.30
C ALA A 45 -4.35 -19.35 12.53
N GLN A 46 -4.46 -19.78 13.78
CA GLN A 46 -4.76 -21.16 14.16
C GLN A 46 -6.27 -21.42 14.29
N THR A 47 -7.01 -20.51 14.94
CA THR A 47 -8.43 -20.71 15.25
C THR A 47 -9.37 -20.36 14.10
N ASN A 48 -9.00 -19.39 13.26
CA ASN A 48 -9.80 -18.87 12.15
C ASN A 48 -8.93 -18.65 10.89
N PRO A 49 -8.30 -19.69 10.35
CA PRO A 49 -7.30 -19.58 9.29
C PRO A 49 -7.83 -18.89 8.01
N ASN A 50 -9.09 -19.12 7.63
CA ASN A 50 -9.68 -18.49 6.44
C ASN A 50 -9.77 -16.96 6.57
N ALA A 51 -10.14 -16.46 7.76
CA ALA A 51 -10.19 -15.03 8.03
C ALA A 51 -8.79 -14.42 8.05
N PHE A 52 -7.82 -15.12 8.66
CA PHE A 52 -6.42 -14.69 8.68
C PHE A 52 -5.81 -14.63 7.27
N MET A 53 -6.00 -15.67 6.45
CA MET A 53 -5.51 -15.71 5.07
C MET A 53 -6.13 -14.62 4.18
N THR A 54 -7.39 -14.25 4.43
CA THR A 54 -8.02 -13.11 3.76
C THR A 54 -7.34 -11.79 4.11
N LEU A 55 -6.95 -11.60 5.38
CA LEU A 55 -6.20 -10.41 5.79
C LEU A 55 -4.82 -10.39 5.13
N VAL A 56 -4.11 -11.53 5.09
CA VAL A 56 -2.81 -11.66 4.41
C VAL A 56 -2.92 -11.21 2.96
N GLY A 57 -3.91 -11.69 2.21
CA GLY A 57 -4.12 -11.28 0.83
C GLY A 57 -4.43 -9.79 0.63
N LYS A 58 -4.95 -9.09 1.65
CA LYS A 58 -5.25 -7.65 1.61
C LYS A 58 -4.05 -6.77 1.95
N VAL A 59 -3.12 -7.26 2.76
CA VAL A 59 -1.92 -6.48 3.18
C VAL A 59 -0.73 -6.69 2.27
N LEU A 60 -0.69 -7.82 1.55
CA LEU A 60 0.34 -8.06 0.55
C LEU A 60 0.17 -7.10 -0.64
N PRO A 61 1.24 -6.46 -1.11
CA PRO A 61 1.20 -5.69 -2.35
C PRO A 61 0.86 -6.62 -3.52
N LEU A 62 -0.26 -6.36 -4.20
CA LEU A 62 -0.68 -7.13 -5.39
C LEU A 62 -0.11 -6.57 -6.70
N THR A 63 0.47 -5.37 -6.64
CA THR A 63 1.10 -4.70 -7.76
C THR A 63 2.49 -4.26 -7.37
N LEU A 64 3.44 -4.43 -8.27
CA LEU A 64 4.75 -3.78 -8.19
C LEU A 64 4.51 -2.31 -8.56
N ALA A 65 4.04 -1.53 -7.60
CA ALA A 65 3.89 -0.10 -7.79
C ALA A 65 5.30 0.45 -8.12
N GLY A 66 5.42 1.22 -9.19
CA GLY A 66 6.62 2.00 -9.46
C GLY A 66 6.76 3.05 -8.38
N ASP A 67 7.28 2.63 -7.23
CA ASP A 67 7.55 3.45 -6.09
C ASP A 67 8.66 4.44 -6.49
N PRO A 68 8.43 5.76 -6.44
CA PRO A 68 9.46 6.75 -6.73
C PRO A 68 10.71 6.59 -5.84
N ASP A 69 10.53 6.11 -4.60
CA ASP A 69 11.61 5.90 -3.63
C ASP A 69 12.28 4.52 -3.81
N HIS A 70 11.61 3.59 -4.50
CA HIS A 70 12.11 2.26 -4.87
C HIS A 70 11.85 1.95 -6.35
N PRO A 71 12.50 2.69 -7.28
CA PRO A 71 12.24 2.55 -8.70
C PRO A 71 12.67 1.18 -9.21
N LEU A 72 11.87 0.61 -10.12
CA LEU A 72 12.23 -0.60 -10.81
C LEU A 72 13.40 -0.32 -11.76
N VAL A 73 14.58 -0.84 -11.40
CA VAL A 73 15.76 -0.77 -12.24
C VAL A 73 15.65 -1.85 -13.31
N THR A 74 15.12 -1.48 -14.47
CA THR A 74 15.14 -2.35 -15.65
C THR A 74 16.50 -2.25 -16.33
N ALA A 75 17.36 -3.25 -16.13
CA ALA A 75 18.65 -3.35 -16.83
C ALA A 75 18.48 -4.15 -18.12
N ILE A 76 18.95 -3.60 -19.25
CA ILE A 76 19.02 -4.31 -20.52
C ILE A 76 20.47 -4.72 -20.74
N GLU A 77 20.79 -6.00 -20.61
CA GLU A 77 22.10 -6.54 -20.97
C GLU A 77 22.11 -6.96 -22.43
N ARG A 78 22.98 -6.32 -23.22
CA ARG A 78 23.16 -6.63 -24.65
C ARG A 78 24.54 -7.21 -24.89
N SER A 79 24.59 -8.45 -25.35
CA SER A 79 25.79 -9.05 -25.93
C SER A 79 25.74 -8.95 -27.45
N ILE A 80 26.70 -8.26 -28.05
CA ILE A 80 26.84 -8.15 -29.51
C ILE A 80 27.93 -9.14 -29.93
N VAL A 81 27.52 -10.23 -30.57
CA VAL A 81 28.45 -11.21 -31.13
C VAL A 81 28.66 -10.90 -32.61
N ARG A 82 29.92 -10.72 -33.02
CA ARG A 82 30.29 -10.55 -34.42
C ARG A 82 30.21 -11.92 -35.10
N SER A 83 29.46 -12.02 -36.21
CA SER A 83 29.43 -13.25 -37.01
C SER A 83 30.82 -13.51 -37.58
N LYS A 84 31.23 -14.77 -37.58
CA LYS A 84 32.48 -15.22 -38.20
C LYS A 84 32.29 -15.25 -39.71
N ASP A 85 33.28 -14.71 -40.44
CA ASP A 85 33.35 -14.70 -41.91
C ASP A 85 33.29 -16.12 -42.50
#